data_AF-A0A377XAW4-F1
#
_entry.id   AF-A0A377XAW4-F1
#
_cell.length_a   1.000
_cell.length_b   1.000
_cell.length_c   1.000
_cell.angle_alpha   90.00
_cell.angle_beta   90.00
_cell.angle_gamma   90.00
#
_symmetry.space_group_name_H-M   'P 1'
#
loop_
_entity.id
_entity.type
_entity.pdbx_description
1 polymer ?
#
loop_
_entity_poly.entity_id
_entity_poly.type
_entity_poly.pdbx_seq_one_letter_code
_entity_poly.pdbx_strand_id
1 'polypeptide(L)'
;MRLLHRLNQYQRLWQPSAGAPQQVTVGELAERCFCSERHVRTLLRQAQEAGWLSWQASSGRGKRGQLSFHKTPESLRNEMMEQALNNGQQQTALELAQLAPVELKALLHPFLGGQWQNNTPTLRIPYYRPLEPLRPGFLPGRAEQHLAGQIYAGLTRFDEGDNMPIGDLAHHWQVSPDGLRWHFYIRSTLCWHNGDTVETAQLRQRLLLLLELPALRTLFASISRIDVTHAQCLTITLHRPDYWLPFRLASYCSVLAHPDDPAIGCGPFRLKRFSPELVRLENHPRYHLQHPLIQAVEYWITPQLFDPRSRHQLPPSGADHHRRSRRAA
;
A
#
# COMPACT_ATOMS: atom_id res chain seq x y z
N MET A 1 14.85 -2.10 11.47
CA MET A 1 15.85 -1.54 12.43
C MET A 1 17.19 -2.28 12.52
N ARG A 2 17.32 -3.55 12.98
CA ARG A 2 18.66 -4.18 13.19
C ARG A 2 19.48 -4.35 11.90
N LEU A 3 18.84 -4.68 10.78
CA LEU A 3 19.49 -4.91 9.49
C LEU A 3 20.04 -3.61 8.88
N LEU A 4 19.24 -2.55 8.87
CA LEU A 4 19.64 -1.24 8.32
C LEU A 4 20.78 -0.60 9.12
N HIS A 5 20.77 -0.75 10.45
CA HIS A 5 21.88 -0.32 11.29
C HIS A 5 23.19 -1.07 10.98
N ARG A 6 23.11 -2.39 10.73
CA ARG A 6 24.27 -3.19 10.31
C ARG A 6 24.80 -2.75 8.94
N LEU A 7 23.92 -2.47 7.98
CA LEU A 7 24.32 -1.97 6.66
C LEU A 7 25.03 -0.61 6.78
N ASN A 8 24.48 0.32 7.58
CA ASN A 8 25.11 1.63 7.81
C ASN A 8 26.48 1.50 8.49
N GLN A 9 26.61 0.60 9.47
CA GLN A 9 27.90 0.32 10.12
C GLN A 9 28.90 -0.28 9.12
N TYR A 10 28.48 -1.21 8.27
CA TYR A 10 29.31 -1.77 7.19
C TYR A 10 29.76 -0.70 6.19
N GLN A 11 28.85 0.17 5.75
CA GLN A 11 29.15 1.25 4.81
C GLN A 11 30.19 2.23 5.38
N ARG A 12 30.13 2.53 6.69
CA ARG A 12 31.15 3.35 7.38
C ARG A 12 32.53 2.70 7.41
N LEU A 13 32.60 1.37 7.48
CA LEU A 13 33.88 0.64 7.39
C LEU A 13 34.44 0.66 5.96
N TRP A 14 33.55 0.56 4.96
CA TRP A 14 33.89 0.47 3.54
C TRP A 14 34.30 1.81 2.91
N GLN A 15 33.62 2.90 3.26
CA GLN A 15 33.78 4.24 2.65
C GLN A 15 35.24 4.74 2.56
N PRO A 16 36.07 4.65 3.62
CA PRO A 16 37.41 5.23 3.60
C PRO A 16 38.36 4.61 2.57
N SER A 17 38.14 3.35 2.20
CA SER A 17 38.98 2.66 1.22
C SER A 17 38.27 2.34 -0.09
N ALA A 18 36.99 2.72 -0.23
CA ALA A 18 36.13 2.33 -1.34
C ALA A 18 36.24 0.84 -1.69
N GLY A 19 36.36 -0.02 -0.67
CA GLY A 19 36.49 -1.47 -0.82
C GLY A 19 37.91 -2.01 -0.99
N ALA A 20 38.93 -1.16 -1.14
CA ALA A 20 40.32 -1.61 -1.13
C ALA A 20 40.71 -2.19 0.25
N PRO A 21 41.59 -3.22 0.28
CA PRO A 21 42.13 -3.73 1.53
C PRO A 21 42.82 -2.63 2.34
N GLN A 22 42.58 -2.61 3.65
CA GLN A 22 43.08 -1.56 4.53
C GLN A 22 43.79 -2.16 5.75
N GLN A 23 44.87 -1.50 6.19
CA GLN A 23 45.52 -1.79 7.46
C GLN A 23 45.07 -0.79 8.51
N VAL A 24 44.30 -1.26 9.49
CA VAL A 24 43.63 -0.41 10.49
C VAL A 24 43.64 -1.07 11.86
N THR A 25 43.47 -0.27 12.92
CA THR A 25 43.34 -0.77 14.29
C THR A 25 41.86 -0.93 14.67
N VAL A 26 41.58 -1.74 15.69
CA VAL A 26 40.21 -1.90 16.20
C VAL A 26 39.66 -0.58 16.77
N GLY A 27 40.50 0.26 17.36
CA GLY A 27 40.12 1.59 17.85
C GLY A 27 39.66 2.51 16.71
N GLU A 28 40.44 2.60 15.63
CA GLU A 28 40.08 3.38 14.44
C GLU A 28 38.75 2.90 13.82
N LEU A 29 38.50 1.58 13.80
CA LEU A 29 37.23 1.03 13.31
C LEU A 29 36.05 1.37 14.24
N ALA A 30 36.28 1.32 15.55
CA ALA A 30 35.27 1.65 16.56
C ALA A 30 34.85 3.13 16.47
N GLU A 31 35.81 4.04 16.29
CA GLU A 31 35.55 5.47 16.06
C GLU A 31 34.71 5.70 14.81
N ARG A 32 35.06 5.08 13.67
CA ARG A 32 34.31 5.19 12.41
C ARG A 32 32.86 4.71 12.53
N CYS A 33 32.64 3.65 13.31
CA CYS A 33 31.31 3.10 13.54
C CYS A 33 30.54 3.83 14.66
N PHE A 34 31.15 4.79 15.36
CA PHE A 34 30.62 5.44 16.56
C PHE A 34 30.19 4.42 17.63
N CYS A 35 31.04 3.43 17.90
CA CYS A 35 30.73 2.36 18.86
C CYS A 35 31.97 1.98 19.70
N SER A 36 31.79 1.07 20.67
CA SER A 36 32.90 0.57 21.48
C SER A 36 33.74 -0.47 20.71
N GLU A 37 35.02 -0.60 21.06
CA GLU A 37 35.89 -1.64 20.48
C GLU A 37 35.31 -3.06 20.63
N ARG A 38 34.62 -3.32 21.75
CA ARG A 38 33.94 -4.60 21.99
C ARG A 38 32.83 -4.83 20.98
N HIS A 39 32.03 -3.81 20.68
CA HIS A 39 30.95 -3.90 19.70
C HIS A 39 31.50 -4.05 18.28
N VAL A 40 32.54 -3.30 17.91
CA VAL A 40 33.12 -3.39 16.56
C VAL A 40 33.73 -4.76 16.29
N ARG A 41 34.36 -5.40 17.29
CA ARG A 41 34.84 -6.80 17.17
C ARG A 41 33.70 -7.78 16.92
N THR A 42 32.56 -7.57 17.55
CA THR A 42 31.36 -8.39 17.33
C THR A 42 30.80 -8.19 15.93
N LEU A 43 30.77 -6.95 15.45
CA LEU A 43 30.39 -6.60 14.06
C LEU A 43 31.30 -7.26 13.03
N LEU A 44 32.62 -7.15 13.19
CA LEU A 44 33.60 -7.76 12.29
C LEU A 44 33.41 -9.28 12.24
N ARG A 45 33.23 -9.91 13.40
CA ARG A 45 32.95 -11.36 13.48
C ARG A 45 31.67 -11.73 12.74
N GLN A 46 30.57 -11.02 12.99
CA GLN A 46 29.28 -11.29 12.33
C GLN A 46 29.36 -11.08 10.82
N ALA A 47 30.03 -10.01 10.37
CA ALA A 47 30.22 -9.73 8.96
C ALA A 47 31.13 -10.75 8.27
N GLN A 48 32.13 -11.29 8.99
CA GLN A 48 32.97 -12.38 8.49
C GLN A 48 32.23 -13.72 8.42
N GLU A 49 31.43 -14.06 9.44
CA GLU A 49 30.54 -15.23 9.42
C GLU A 49 29.51 -15.17 8.28
N ALA A 50 29.05 -13.96 7.93
CA ALA A 50 28.15 -13.72 6.80
C ALA A 50 28.88 -13.60 5.44
N GLY A 51 30.21 -13.68 5.41
CA GLY A 51 31.02 -13.62 4.18
C GLY A 51 31.14 -12.22 3.55
N TRP A 52 30.86 -11.15 4.29
CA TRP A 52 30.87 -9.77 3.77
C TRP A 52 32.29 -9.19 3.70
N LEU A 53 33.12 -9.53 4.68
CA LEU A 53 34.49 -9.05 4.83
C LEU A 53 35.35 -10.14 5.49
N SER A 54 36.67 -9.96 5.45
CA SER A 54 37.63 -10.73 6.25
C SER A 54 38.48 -9.79 7.08
N TRP A 55 38.70 -10.17 8.35
CA TRP A 55 39.49 -9.43 9.31
C TRP A 55 40.58 -10.32 9.90
N GLN A 56 41.83 -9.93 9.66
CA GLN A 56 43.01 -10.61 10.19
C GLN A 56 43.68 -9.71 11.23
N ALA A 57 43.51 -10.06 12.50
CA ALA A 57 44.12 -9.31 13.59
C ALA A 57 45.64 -9.57 13.67
N SER A 58 46.43 -8.52 13.86
CA SER A 58 47.86 -8.63 14.16
C SER A 58 48.07 -8.74 15.68
N SER A 59 48.96 -9.63 16.12
CA SER A 59 49.27 -9.82 17.54
C SER A 59 50.13 -8.68 18.11
N GLY A 60 49.58 -7.93 19.07
CA GLY A 60 50.24 -6.85 19.82
C GLY A 60 49.33 -5.63 20.06
N ARG A 61 49.48 -4.90 21.18
CA ARG A 61 48.69 -3.67 21.44
C ARG A 61 48.99 -2.63 20.35
N GLY A 62 47.95 -2.02 19.78
CA GLY A 62 48.08 -0.97 18.76
C GLY A 62 48.52 -1.43 17.37
N LYS A 63 48.71 -2.73 17.13
CA LYS A 63 49.05 -3.22 15.79
C LYS A 63 47.85 -3.19 14.86
N ARG A 64 48.11 -2.77 13.62
CA ARG A 64 47.12 -2.73 12.54
C ARG A 64 46.83 -4.15 12.06
N GLY A 65 45.54 -4.51 12.00
CA GLY A 65 45.07 -5.72 11.33
C GLY A 65 44.70 -5.42 9.88
N GLN A 66 44.59 -6.47 9.07
CA GLN A 66 44.19 -6.38 7.67
C GLN A 66 42.68 -6.59 7.54
N LEU A 67 41.98 -5.62 6.97
CA LEU A 67 40.57 -5.67 6.65
C LEU A 67 40.40 -5.71 5.12
N SER A 68 39.75 -6.75 4.62
CA SER A 68 39.43 -6.92 3.20
C SER A 68 37.93 -7.08 3.01
N PHE A 69 37.36 -6.45 1.99
CA PHE A 69 35.92 -6.52 1.70
C PHE A 69 35.65 -7.51 0.56
N HIS A 70 34.58 -8.28 0.68
CA HIS A 70 34.15 -9.25 -0.35
C HIS A 70 32.85 -8.83 -1.05
N LYS A 71 32.10 -7.91 -0.43
CA LYS A 71 30.85 -7.39 -0.96
C LYS A 71 30.85 -5.85 -0.93
N THR A 72 30.18 -5.22 -1.89
CA THR A 72 29.94 -3.78 -1.82
C THR A 72 28.72 -3.49 -0.94
N PRO A 73 28.61 -2.30 -0.32
CA PRO A 73 27.41 -1.90 0.41
C PRO A 73 26.14 -2.00 -0.46
N GLU A 74 26.24 -1.70 -1.75
CA GLU A 74 25.15 -1.81 -2.72
C GLU A 74 24.70 -3.27 -2.89
N SER A 75 25.64 -4.20 -3.09
CA SER A 75 25.34 -5.64 -3.23
C SER A 75 24.70 -6.21 -1.96
N LEU A 76 25.21 -5.86 -0.78
CA LEU A 76 24.63 -6.33 0.50
C LEU A 76 23.22 -5.81 0.71
N ARG A 77 22.98 -4.53 0.40
CA ARG A 77 21.65 -3.95 0.50
C ARG A 77 20.66 -4.66 -0.42
N ASN A 78 21.07 -4.96 -1.65
CA ASN A 78 20.21 -5.62 -2.63
C ASN A 78 19.85 -7.03 -2.15
N GLU A 79 20.82 -7.81 -1.66
CA GLU A 79 20.59 -9.12 -1.05
C GLU A 79 19.67 -9.04 0.19
N MET A 80 19.91 -8.07 1.08
CA MET A 80 19.07 -7.86 2.27
C MET A 80 17.64 -7.46 1.92
N MET A 81 17.46 -6.67 0.86
CA MET A 81 16.15 -6.27 0.38
C MET A 81 15.43 -7.45 -0.26
N GLU A 82 16.08 -8.24 -1.12
CA GLU A 82 15.50 -9.48 -1.66
C GLU A 82 15.07 -10.43 -0.56
N GLN A 83 15.88 -10.62 0.48
CA GLN A 83 15.51 -11.42 1.65
C GLN A 83 14.32 -10.84 2.40
N ALA A 84 14.28 -9.52 2.63
CA ALA A 84 13.15 -8.87 3.28
C ALA A 84 11.86 -9.05 2.45
N LEU A 85 11.95 -8.96 1.13
CA LEU A 85 10.83 -9.16 0.22
C LEU A 85 10.36 -10.61 0.20
N ASN A 86 11.26 -11.57 0.08
CA ASN A 86 10.92 -12.99 0.12
C ASN A 86 10.28 -13.40 1.46
N ASN A 87 10.70 -12.77 2.56
CA ASN A 87 10.17 -13.03 3.89
C ASN A 87 8.92 -12.20 4.25
N GLY A 88 8.36 -11.40 3.33
CA GLY A 88 7.18 -10.58 3.61
C GLY A 88 7.43 -9.41 4.57
N GLN A 89 8.66 -8.92 4.65
CA GLN A 89 9.07 -7.78 5.49
C GLN A 89 9.06 -6.48 4.66
N GLN A 90 7.89 -6.07 4.15
CA GLN A 90 7.76 -4.97 3.18
C GLN A 90 8.34 -3.65 3.70
N GLN A 91 8.14 -3.35 4.99
CA GLN A 91 8.67 -2.13 5.61
C GLN A 91 10.21 -2.12 5.59
N THR A 92 10.85 -3.25 5.88
CA THR A 92 12.31 -3.33 5.85
C THR A 92 12.83 -3.16 4.42
N ALA A 93 12.14 -3.74 3.44
CA ALA A 93 12.48 -3.57 2.04
C ALA A 93 12.34 -2.10 1.59
N LEU A 94 11.25 -1.42 1.96
CA LEU A 94 11.03 0.00 1.68
C LEU A 94 12.07 0.91 2.35
N GLU A 95 12.46 0.62 3.61
CA GLU A 95 13.52 1.34 4.29
C GLU A 95 14.88 1.19 3.58
N LEU A 96 15.22 -0.02 3.12
CA LEU A 96 16.45 -0.28 2.36
C LEU A 96 16.43 0.41 0.99
N ALA A 97 15.27 0.41 0.34
CA ALA A 97 15.00 1.06 -0.94
C ALA A 97 15.26 2.58 -0.94
N GLN A 98 14.97 3.27 0.17
CA GLN A 98 15.18 4.72 0.29
C GLN A 98 16.67 5.13 0.26
N LEU A 99 17.60 4.20 0.44
CA LEU A 99 19.05 4.48 0.52
C LEU A 99 19.78 4.56 -0.84
N ALA A 100 19.14 4.27 -1.98
CA ALA A 100 19.67 4.63 -3.31
C ALA A 100 18.54 4.89 -4.32
N PRO A 101 18.31 6.16 -4.69
CA PRO A 101 17.33 6.50 -5.72
C PRO A 101 17.61 5.88 -7.09
N VAL A 102 18.90 5.63 -7.41
CA VAL A 102 19.37 5.30 -8.77
C VAL A 102 19.04 3.85 -9.18
N GLU A 103 19.11 2.89 -8.25
CA GLU A 103 18.86 1.47 -8.54
C GLU A 103 17.50 0.97 -8.05
N LEU A 104 16.75 1.81 -7.32
CA LEU A 104 15.49 1.42 -6.70
C LEU A 104 14.50 0.81 -7.71
N LYS A 105 14.42 1.39 -8.91
CA LYS A 105 13.53 0.87 -9.96
C LYS A 105 13.90 -0.55 -10.37
N ALA A 106 15.19 -0.82 -10.59
CA ALA A 106 15.67 -2.14 -11.00
C ALA A 106 15.42 -3.19 -9.91
N LEU A 107 15.54 -2.78 -8.65
CA LEU A 107 15.35 -3.67 -7.50
C LEU A 107 13.90 -3.96 -7.16
N LEU A 108 13.01 -3.00 -7.39
CA LEU A 108 11.58 -3.19 -7.18
C LEU A 108 10.94 -3.94 -8.33
N HIS A 109 11.42 -3.76 -9.57
CA HIS A 109 10.82 -4.32 -10.78
C HIS A 109 10.48 -5.82 -10.69
N PRO A 110 11.33 -6.70 -10.12
CA PRO A 110 11.01 -8.11 -9.97
C PRO A 110 9.87 -8.39 -8.99
N PHE A 111 9.39 -7.41 -8.22
CA PHE A 111 8.36 -7.56 -7.19
C PHE A 111 7.09 -6.76 -7.49
N LEU A 112 7.09 -5.93 -8.53
CA LEU A 112 5.94 -5.15 -8.99
C LEU A 112 5.00 -6.01 -9.84
N GLY A 113 3.71 -5.67 -9.81
CA GLY A 113 2.67 -6.43 -10.52
C GLY A 113 2.12 -7.60 -9.70
N GLY A 114 1.36 -8.48 -10.37
CA GLY A 114 0.73 -9.64 -9.71
C GLY A 114 1.73 -10.75 -9.47
N GLN A 115 2.24 -10.85 -8.24
CA GLN A 115 3.15 -11.93 -7.86
C GLN A 115 2.60 -12.73 -6.69
N TRP A 116 2.94 -14.02 -6.69
CA TRP A 116 2.68 -14.92 -5.59
C TRP A 116 3.75 -14.70 -4.52
N GLN A 117 3.35 -14.17 -3.36
CA GLN A 117 4.20 -14.13 -2.18
C GLN A 117 3.62 -15.08 -1.15
N ASN A 118 4.37 -16.11 -0.75
CA ASN A 118 3.91 -17.13 0.18
C ASN A 118 2.54 -17.72 -0.19
N ASN A 119 2.34 -18.06 -1.47
CA ASN A 119 1.08 -18.56 -2.01
C ASN A 119 -0.12 -17.58 -1.94
N THR A 120 0.15 -16.29 -1.69
CA THR A 120 -0.86 -15.21 -1.66
C THR A 120 -0.68 -14.31 -2.88
N PRO A 121 -1.63 -14.28 -3.84
CA PRO A 121 -1.56 -13.40 -5.00
C PRO A 121 -1.66 -11.94 -4.54
N THR A 122 -0.54 -11.22 -4.61
CA THR A 122 -0.40 -9.85 -4.13
C THR A 122 -0.04 -8.93 -5.29
N LEU A 123 -0.81 -7.85 -5.47
CA LEU A 123 -0.53 -6.81 -6.44
C LEU A 123 0.24 -5.67 -5.76
N ARG A 124 1.45 -5.37 -6.25
CA ARG A 124 2.25 -4.25 -5.74
C ARG A 124 2.32 -3.11 -6.73
N ILE A 125 1.93 -1.93 -6.26
CA ILE A 125 1.80 -0.71 -7.05
C ILE A 125 2.72 0.35 -6.43
N PRO A 126 3.81 0.76 -7.09
CA PRO A 126 4.53 1.95 -6.67
C PRO A 126 3.65 3.18 -6.87
N TYR A 127 3.63 4.06 -5.89
CA TYR A 127 2.79 5.24 -5.89
C TYR A 127 3.63 6.50 -5.61
N TYR A 128 3.32 7.58 -6.31
CA TYR A 128 4.21 8.72 -6.47
C TYR A 128 4.07 9.80 -5.38
N ARG A 129 3.08 9.68 -4.49
CA ARG A 129 2.85 10.62 -3.38
C ARG A 129 2.24 9.90 -2.17
N PRO A 130 2.37 10.43 -0.94
CA PRO A 130 1.59 9.95 0.20
C PRO A 130 0.09 10.00 -0.09
N LEU A 131 -0.64 9.00 0.41
CA LEU A 131 -2.10 8.93 0.38
C LEU A 131 -2.69 9.61 1.61
N GLU A 132 -3.85 10.23 1.47
CA GLU A 132 -4.61 10.78 2.59
C GLU A 132 -5.46 9.69 3.28
N PRO A 133 -5.79 9.86 4.58
CA PRO A 133 -6.63 8.91 5.30
C PRO A 133 -7.96 8.63 4.59
N LEU A 134 -8.29 7.35 4.47
CA LEU A 134 -9.46 6.86 3.72
C LEU A 134 -10.70 6.90 4.61
N ARG A 135 -11.74 7.61 4.18
CA ARG A 135 -12.99 7.76 4.91
C ARG A 135 -14.18 7.91 3.95
N PRO A 136 -15.40 7.53 4.37
CA PRO A 136 -16.63 7.92 3.67
C PRO A 136 -16.76 9.44 3.47
N GLY A 137 -17.51 9.85 2.44
CA GLY A 137 -17.73 11.25 2.09
C GLY A 137 -16.84 11.75 0.95
N PHE A 138 -16.78 13.07 0.78
CA PHE A 138 -15.96 13.67 -0.28
C PHE A 138 -14.47 13.57 0.06
N LEU A 139 -13.70 13.07 -0.92
CA LEU A 139 -12.25 12.96 -0.87
C LEU A 139 -11.67 13.74 -2.06
N PRO A 140 -10.63 14.57 -1.87
CA PRO A 140 -10.10 15.39 -2.95
C PRO A 140 -9.31 14.57 -3.99
N GLY A 141 -8.62 13.51 -3.55
CA GLY A 141 -7.75 12.72 -4.41
C GLY A 141 -8.46 11.54 -5.08
N ARG A 142 -8.29 11.38 -6.39
CA ARG A 142 -8.90 10.29 -7.19
C ARG A 142 -8.50 8.90 -6.69
N ALA A 143 -7.28 8.72 -6.18
CA ALA A 143 -6.85 7.44 -5.65
C ALA A 143 -7.56 7.11 -4.35
N GLU A 144 -7.71 8.10 -3.46
CA GLU A 144 -8.45 7.94 -2.21
C GLU A 144 -9.94 7.69 -2.48
N GLN A 145 -10.54 8.35 -3.47
CA GLN A 145 -11.91 8.06 -3.93
C GLN A 145 -12.05 6.60 -4.40
N HIS A 146 -11.12 6.13 -5.24
CA HIS A 146 -11.11 4.76 -5.71
C HIS A 146 -10.93 3.76 -4.56
N LEU A 147 -9.96 4.00 -3.67
CA LEU A 147 -9.69 3.15 -2.51
C LEU A 147 -10.86 3.11 -1.52
N ALA A 148 -11.55 4.23 -1.31
CA ALA A 148 -12.76 4.26 -0.50
C ALA A 148 -13.84 3.33 -1.07
N GLY A 149 -14.01 3.27 -2.39
CA GLY A 149 -14.92 2.32 -3.04
C GLY A 149 -14.47 0.85 -2.98
N GLN A 150 -13.20 0.57 -2.66
CA GLN A 150 -12.72 -0.79 -2.43
C GLN A 150 -12.86 -1.24 -0.96
N ILE A 151 -12.87 -0.28 -0.03
CA ILE A 151 -12.95 -0.54 1.42
C ILE A 151 -14.40 -0.53 1.90
N TYR A 152 -15.16 0.46 1.49
CA TYR A 152 -16.52 0.68 1.92
C TYR A 152 -17.49 0.29 0.79
N ALA A 153 -18.76 0.11 1.14
CA ALA A 153 -19.82 -0.22 0.18
C ALA A 153 -21.01 0.73 0.34
N GLY A 154 -21.77 0.95 -0.73
CA GLY A 154 -22.95 1.81 -0.76
C GLY A 154 -24.25 1.01 -0.72
N LEU A 155 -25.40 1.68 -0.58
CA LEU A 155 -26.69 0.98 -0.78
C LEU A 155 -26.81 0.46 -2.21
N THR A 156 -26.34 1.26 -3.16
CA THR A 156 -26.25 0.94 -4.58
C THR A 156 -24.81 1.14 -5.04
N ARG A 157 -24.50 0.66 -6.26
CA ARG A 157 -23.22 0.85 -6.94
C ARG A 157 -23.44 1.04 -8.43
N PHE A 158 -22.47 1.56 -9.14
CA PHE A 158 -22.52 1.57 -10.60
C PHE A 158 -22.19 0.18 -11.17
N ASP A 159 -22.91 -0.21 -12.22
CA ASP A 159 -22.52 -1.32 -13.07
C ASP A 159 -21.31 -0.93 -13.93
N GLU A 160 -20.42 -1.89 -14.19
CA GLU A 160 -19.17 -1.64 -14.91
C GLU A 160 -19.39 -1.42 -16.42
N GLY A 161 -20.53 -1.86 -16.98
CA GLY A 161 -20.81 -1.78 -18.40
C GLY A 161 -21.51 -0.49 -18.83
N ASP A 162 -22.63 -0.16 -18.18
CA ASP A 162 -23.54 0.92 -18.61
C ASP A 162 -23.56 2.14 -17.67
N ASN A 163 -22.79 2.12 -16.58
CA ASN A 163 -22.82 3.12 -15.50
C ASN A 163 -24.21 3.36 -14.90
N MET A 164 -25.11 2.38 -14.98
CA MET A 164 -26.40 2.44 -14.29
C MET A 164 -26.26 2.00 -12.84
N PRO A 165 -27.00 2.61 -11.90
CA PRO A 165 -27.02 2.14 -10.54
C PRO A 165 -27.69 0.76 -10.48
N ILE A 166 -27.03 -0.15 -9.78
CA ILE A 166 -27.53 -1.48 -9.43
C ILE A 166 -27.36 -1.72 -7.93
N GLY A 167 -27.92 -2.82 -7.43
CA GLY A 167 -27.87 -3.15 -6.00
C GLY A 167 -26.45 -3.46 -5.51
N ASP A 168 -26.12 -2.98 -4.31
CA ASP A 168 -24.91 -3.33 -3.56
C ASP A 168 -25.29 -3.87 -2.17
N LEU A 169 -25.17 -3.08 -1.08
CA LEU A 169 -25.66 -3.47 0.24
C LEU A 169 -27.17 -3.72 0.22
N ALA A 170 -27.91 -2.92 -0.54
CA ALA A 170 -29.28 -3.23 -0.91
C ALA A 170 -29.28 -4.09 -2.18
N HIS A 171 -29.91 -5.26 -2.15
CA HIS A 171 -29.97 -6.12 -3.33
C HIS A 171 -30.99 -5.64 -4.37
N HIS A 172 -31.97 -4.83 -3.96
CA HIS A 172 -32.99 -4.23 -4.83
C HIS A 172 -33.68 -3.05 -4.13
N TRP A 173 -34.35 -2.18 -4.88
CA TRP A 173 -35.23 -1.15 -4.33
C TRP A 173 -36.55 -1.02 -5.10
N GLN A 174 -37.56 -0.51 -4.40
CA GLN A 174 -38.86 -0.13 -4.98
C GLN A 174 -39.15 1.33 -4.70
N VAL A 175 -39.85 1.96 -5.64
CA VAL A 175 -40.34 3.33 -5.50
C VAL A 175 -41.86 3.33 -5.53
N SER A 176 -42.47 4.13 -4.65
CA SER A 176 -43.93 4.34 -4.66
C SER A 176 -44.39 5.04 -5.94
N PRO A 177 -45.68 4.93 -6.34
CA PRO A 177 -46.19 5.58 -7.55
C PRO A 177 -46.00 7.11 -7.57
N ASP A 178 -46.01 7.75 -6.40
CA ASP A 178 -45.78 9.20 -6.24
C ASP A 178 -44.28 9.60 -6.28
N GLY A 179 -43.36 8.63 -6.32
CA GLY A 179 -41.91 8.88 -6.33
C GLY A 179 -41.33 9.32 -4.98
N LEU A 180 -42.14 9.38 -3.91
CA LEU A 180 -41.76 9.99 -2.63
C LEU A 180 -41.23 8.99 -1.60
N ARG A 181 -41.49 7.68 -1.77
CA ARG A 181 -41.03 6.64 -0.85
C ARG A 181 -40.21 5.61 -1.60
N TRP A 182 -38.98 5.41 -1.13
CA TRP A 182 -38.02 4.44 -1.68
C TRP A 182 -37.71 3.39 -0.63
N HIS A 183 -37.97 2.12 -0.95
CA HIS A 183 -37.70 0.99 -0.09
C HIS A 183 -36.46 0.25 -0.61
N PHE A 184 -35.36 0.29 0.14
CA PHE A 184 -34.11 -0.42 -0.16
C PHE A 184 -34.04 -1.69 0.68
N TYR A 185 -34.04 -2.84 0.01
CA TYR A 185 -34.03 -4.15 0.65
C TYR A 185 -32.59 -4.62 0.86
N ILE A 186 -32.20 -4.75 2.12
CA ILE A 186 -30.83 -4.99 2.57
C ILE A 186 -30.50 -6.48 2.54
N ARG A 187 -29.31 -6.83 2.05
CA ARG A 187 -28.82 -8.21 2.07
C ARG A 187 -28.70 -8.73 3.50
N SER A 188 -29.15 -9.95 3.74
CA SER A 188 -29.13 -10.59 5.07
C SER A 188 -27.74 -11.11 5.49
N THR A 189 -26.85 -11.34 4.53
CA THR A 189 -25.54 -11.98 4.73
C THR A 189 -24.40 -10.97 4.91
N LEU A 190 -24.72 -9.69 5.05
CA LEU A 190 -23.72 -8.63 5.11
C LEU A 190 -22.86 -8.73 6.35
N CYS A 191 -21.56 -8.55 6.14
CA CYS A 191 -20.54 -8.60 7.17
C CYS A 191 -19.64 -7.37 7.08
N TRP A 192 -19.31 -6.78 8.22
CA TRP A 192 -18.20 -5.86 8.33
C TRP A 192 -16.86 -6.62 8.25
N HIS A 193 -15.78 -5.91 7.92
CA HIS A 193 -14.45 -6.50 7.78
C HIS A 193 -13.92 -7.16 9.06
N ASN A 194 -14.43 -6.76 10.22
CA ASN A 194 -14.00 -7.24 11.53
C ASN A 194 -14.62 -8.58 11.96
N GLY A 195 -15.74 -9.01 11.39
CA GLY A 195 -16.45 -10.17 11.93
C GLY A 195 -17.95 -9.94 12.09
N ASP A 196 -18.34 -8.71 12.31
CA ASP A 196 -19.69 -8.41 12.80
C ASP A 196 -20.70 -8.44 11.65
N THR A 197 -21.93 -8.83 11.98
CA THR A 197 -23.06 -8.72 11.06
C THR A 197 -23.43 -7.26 10.88
N VAL A 198 -23.75 -6.87 9.65
CA VAL A 198 -24.26 -5.52 9.37
C VAL A 198 -25.75 -5.46 9.72
N GLU A 199 -26.12 -4.56 10.63
CA GLU A 199 -27.52 -4.32 10.95
C GLU A 199 -28.09 -3.13 10.16
N THR A 200 -29.33 -3.24 9.73
CA THR A 200 -30.02 -2.16 8.99
C THR A 200 -30.09 -0.86 9.80
N ALA A 201 -30.17 -0.94 11.13
CA ALA A 201 -30.11 0.22 12.02
C ALA A 201 -28.76 0.95 11.96
N GLN A 202 -27.65 0.21 11.85
CA GLN A 202 -26.32 0.78 11.67
C GLN A 202 -26.25 1.51 10.32
N LEU A 203 -26.75 0.92 9.23
CA LEU A 203 -26.78 1.56 7.92
C LEU A 203 -27.56 2.88 7.93
N ARG A 204 -28.73 2.91 8.59
CA ARG A 204 -29.50 4.15 8.83
C ARG A 204 -28.66 5.19 9.57
N GLN A 205 -28.06 4.81 10.70
CA GLN A 205 -27.24 5.72 11.49
C GLN A 205 -26.10 6.33 10.66
N ARG A 206 -25.40 5.50 9.87
CA ARG A 206 -24.28 5.95 9.02
C ARG A 206 -24.74 6.88 7.91
N LEU A 207 -25.89 6.62 7.29
CA LEU A 207 -26.46 7.54 6.29
C LEU A 207 -26.82 8.88 6.92
N LEU A 208 -27.44 8.90 8.10
CA LEU A 208 -27.75 10.16 8.80
C LEU A 208 -26.48 10.96 9.10
N LEU A 209 -25.41 10.31 9.59
CA LEU A 209 -24.11 10.94 9.81
C LEU A 209 -23.49 11.48 8.51
N LEU A 210 -23.62 10.76 7.38
CA LEU A 210 -23.16 11.28 6.08
C LEU A 210 -23.92 12.55 5.68
N LEU A 211 -25.23 12.61 5.92
CA LEU A 211 -26.07 13.77 5.62
C LEU A 211 -25.74 14.99 6.51
N GLU A 212 -25.00 14.81 7.60
CA GLU A 212 -24.52 15.94 8.39
C GLU A 212 -23.44 16.74 7.67
N LEU A 213 -22.67 16.10 6.78
CA LEU A 213 -21.63 16.74 5.97
C LEU A 213 -22.25 17.75 4.99
N PRO A 214 -21.80 19.01 4.93
CA PRO A 214 -22.45 20.06 4.15
C PRO A 214 -22.65 19.72 2.67
N ALA A 215 -21.65 19.14 2.03
CA ALA A 215 -21.73 18.77 0.61
C ALA A 215 -22.72 17.62 0.36
N LEU A 216 -22.80 16.65 1.27
CA LEU A 216 -23.73 15.52 1.16
C LEU A 216 -25.15 15.95 1.48
N ARG A 217 -25.33 16.86 2.46
CA ARG A 217 -26.62 17.47 2.76
C ARG A 217 -27.22 18.15 1.53
N THR A 218 -26.40 18.90 0.79
CA THR A 218 -26.82 19.53 -0.47
C THR A 218 -27.11 18.48 -1.54
N LEU A 219 -26.23 17.47 -1.69
CA LEU A 219 -26.40 16.40 -2.67
C LEU A 219 -27.71 15.61 -2.47
N PHE A 220 -28.10 15.41 -1.22
CA PHE A 220 -29.28 14.65 -0.81
C PHE A 220 -30.40 15.54 -0.24
N ALA A 221 -30.50 16.79 -0.67
CA ALA A 221 -31.50 17.75 -0.17
C ALA A 221 -32.96 17.33 -0.44
N SER A 222 -33.18 16.32 -1.31
CA SER A 222 -34.50 15.71 -1.51
C SER A 222 -34.93 14.79 -0.36
N ILE A 223 -34.00 14.26 0.44
CA ILE A 223 -34.29 13.35 1.55
C ILE A 223 -34.94 14.11 2.70
N SER A 224 -36.13 13.65 3.10
CA SER A 224 -36.85 14.14 4.28
C SER A 224 -36.53 13.32 5.52
N ARG A 225 -36.57 11.99 5.42
CA ARG A 225 -36.25 11.08 6.53
C ARG A 225 -35.80 9.71 6.03
N ILE A 226 -35.08 9.01 6.89
CA ILE A 226 -34.62 7.63 6.67
C ILE A 226 -35.08 6.81 7.87
N ASP A 227 -35.83 5.75 7.61
CA ASP A 227 -36.43 4.88 8.63
C ASP A 227 -36.03 3.41 8.39
N VAL A 228 -36.00 2.63 9.47
CA VAL A 228 -35.93 1.16 9.40
C VAL A 228 -37.36 0.64 9.57
N THR A 229 -38.05 0.37 8.47
CA THR A 229 -39.45 -0.09 8.51
C THR A 229 -39.56 -1.61 8.68
N HIS A 230 -38.47 -2.33 8.39
CA HIS A 230 -38.32 -3.76 8.64
C HIS A 230 -36.85 -4.08 8.91
N ALA A 231 -36.56 -5.22 9.54
CA ALA A 231 -35.20 -5.63 9.92
C ALA A 231 -34.18 -5.63 8.75
N GLN A 232 -34.64 -5.74 7.51
CA GLN A 232 -33.85 -5.74 6.27
C GLN A 232 -34.36 -4.72 5.25
N CYS A 233 -34.98 -3.63 5.71
CA CYS A 233 -35.48 -2.59 4.82
C CYS A 233 -35.19 -1.19 5.36
N LEU A 234 -34.49 -0.39 4.55
CA LEU A 234 -34.40 1.05 4.73
C LEU A 234 -35.45 1.73 3.87
N THR A 235 -36.27 2.58 4.48
CA THR A 235 -37.22 3.42 3.76
C THR A 235 -36.74 4.87 3.78
N ILE A 236 -36.48 5.41 2.60
CA ILE A 236 -36.12 6.81 2.40
C ILE A 236 -37.37 7.54 1.92
N THR A 237 -37.83 8.51 2.69
CA THR A 237 -38.94 9.40 2.31
C THR A 237 -38.37 10.72 1.80
N LEU A 238 -38.88 11.22 0.68
CA LEU A 238 -38.42 12.42 0.02
C LEU A 238 -39.41 13.58 0.17
N HIS A 239 -38.89 14.81 0.17
CA HIS A 239 -39.70 16.04 0.07
C HIS A 239 -40.31 16.22 -1.32
N ARG A 240 -39.65 15.70 -2.35
CA ARG A 240 -40.04 15.76 -3.75
C ARG A 240 -39.51 14.53 -4.49
N PRO A 241 -40.15 14.07 -5.58
CA PRO A 241 -39.66 12.91 -6.33
C PRO A 241 -38.24 13.15 -6.86
N ASP A 242 -37.36 12.17 -6.69
CA ASP A 242 -35.96 12.25 -7.11
C ASP A 242 -35.44 10.89 -7.61
N TYR A 243 -35.63 10.63 -8.90
CA TYR A 243 -35.22 9.37 -9.54
C TYR A 243 -33.70 9.24 -9.72
N TRP A 244 -32.93 10.28 -9.41
CA TRP A 244 -31.46 10.23 -9.35
C TRP A 244 -30.95 9.71 -8.00
N LEU A 245 -31.84 9.44 -7.03
CA LEU A 245 -31.44 8.94 -5.71
C LEU A 245 -30.53 7.69 -5.78
N PRO A 246 -30.83 6.64 -6.57
CA PRO A 246 -29.94 5.48 -6.69
C PRO A 246 -28.56 5.81 -7.28
N PHE A 247 -28.46 6.79 -8.18
CA PHE A 247 -27.19 7.25 -8.74
C PHE A 247 -26.32 7.96 -7.70
N ARG A 248 -26.95 8.81 -6.88
CA ARG A 248 -26.23 9.49 -5.78
C ARG A 248 -25.76 8.51 -4.73
N LEU A 249 -26.59 7.52 -4.39
CA LEU A 249 -26.22 6.44 -3.47
C LEU A 249 -25.12 5.54 -4.02
N ALA A 250 -24.97 5.43 -5.34
CA ALA A 250 -23.92 4.67 -6.02
C ALA A 250 -22.58 5.40 -6.10
N SER A 251 -22.56 6.70 -5.80
CA SER A 251 -21.36 7.53 -5.86
C SER A 251 -20.40 7.21 -4.71
N TYR A 252 -19.09 7.32 -4.96
CA TYR A 252 -18.05 6.97 -3.98
C TYR A 252 -18.20 7.69 -2.63
N CYS A 253 -18.79 8.88 -2.62
CA CYS A 253 -18.95 9.67 -1.40
C CYS A 253 -20.09 9.18 -0.49
N SER A 254 -20.91 8.24 -0.98
CA SER A 254 -22.10 7.70 -0.30
C SER A 254 -21.86 6.33 0.36
N VAL A 255 -20.64 5.81 0.29
CA VAL A 255 -20.26 4.53 0.92
C VAL A 255 -20.29 4.61 2.44
N LEU A 256 -20.45 3.48 3.12
CA LEU A 256 -20.68 3.41 4.56
C LEU A 256 -19.54 2.66 5.28
N ALA A 257 -19.13 3.21 6.43
CA ALA A 257 -18.18 2.59 7.35
C ALA A 257 -18.90 2.08 8.62
N HIS A 258 -18.24 1.21 9.38
CA HIS A 258 -18.73 0.73 10.67
C HIS A 258 -19.04 1.91 11.62
N PRO A 259 -20.11 1.85 12.45
CA PRO A 259 -20.49 2.93 13.35
C PRO A 259 -19.41 3.30 14.36
N ASP A 260 -18.74 2.29 14.93
CA ASP A 260 -17.78 2.51 16.03
C ASP A 260 -16.33 2.67 15.56
N ASP A 261 -16.01 2.23 14.33
CA ASP A 261 -14.66 2.31 13.79
C ASP A 261 -14.72 2.70 12.30
N PRO A 262 -14.46 3.97 11.95
CA PRO A 262 -14.58 4.42 10.57
C PRO A 262 -13.52 3.83 9.64
N ALA A 263 -12.51 3.10 10.13
CA ALA A 263 -11.55 2.38 9.29
C ALA A 263 -12.08 1.03 8.78
N ILE A 264 -13.17 0.53 9.36
CA ILE A 264 -13.82 -0.73 8.99
C ILE A 264 -14.92 -0.45 7.96
N GLY A 265 -14.90 -1.18 6.86
CA GLY A 265 -15.96 -1.19 5.86
C GLY A 265 -16.55 -2.58 5.66
N CYS A 266 -17.23 -2.75 4.53
CA CYS A 266 -17.84 -4.01 4.07
C CYS A 266 -17.60 -4.23 2.55
N GLY A 267 -16.65 -3.48 1.97
CA GLY A 267 -16.23 -3.64 0.59
C GLY A 267 -15.33 -4.87 0.37
N PRO A 268 -14.88 -5.11 -0.88
CA PRO A 268 -14.12 -6.30 -1.26
C PRO A 268 -12.75 -6.42 -0.59
N PHE A 269 -12.19 -5.31 -0.11
CA PHE A 269 -10.89 -5.29 0.57
C PHE A 269 -10.99 -4.55 1.90
N ARG A 270 -10.24 -5.01 2.90
CA ARG A 270 -10.08 -4.33 4.19
C ARG A 270 -8.74 -3.61 4.28
N LEU A 271 -8.72 -2.48 4.96
CA LEU A 271 -7.49 -1.75 5.25
C LEU A 271 -6.69 -2.48 6.33
N LYS A 272 -5.56 -3.10 5.95
CA LYS A 272 -4.69 -3.82 6.89
C LYS A 272 -3.61 -2.93 7.47
N ARG A 273 -3.10 -1.99 6.66
CA ARG A 273 -2.05 -1.05 7.06
C ARG A 273 -2.20 0.26 6.32
N PHE A 274 -2.04 1.36 7.04
CA PHE A 274 -1.97 2.70 6.49
C PHE A 274 -0.79 3.44 7.13
N SER A 275 0.26 3.70 6.35
CA SER A 275 1.45 4.44 6.77
C SER A 275 1.96 5.30 5.61
N PRO A 276 2.76 6.35 5.88
CA PRO A 276 3.29 7.22 4.83
C PRO A 276 4.06 6.50 3.73
N GLU A 277 4.64 5.33 4.04
CA GLU A 277 5.45 4.54 3.11
C GLU A 277 4.68 3.39 2.45
N LEU A 278 3.61 2.89 3.10
CA LEU A 278 2.90 1.68 2.69
C LEU A 278 1.42 1.74 3.08
N VAL A 279 0.56 1.54 2.09
CA VAL A 279 -0.86 1.19 2.29
C VAL A 279 -1.07 -0.25 1.82
N ARG A 280 -1.59 -1.11 2.70
CA ARG A 280 -1.89 -2.52 2.38
C ARG A 280 -3.36 -2.80 2.60
N LEU A 281 -3.98 -3.33 1.56
CA LEU A 281 -5.34 -3.85 1.55
C LEU A 281 -5.30 -5.37 1.45
N GLU A 282 -6.22 -6.05 2.12
CA GLU A 282 -6.37 -7.51 2.08
C GLU A 282 -7.79 -7.88 1.70
N ASN A 283 -7.97 -8.97 0.97
CA ASN A 283 -9.28 -9.46 0.55
C ASN A 283 -10.21 -9.66 1.77
N HIS A 284 -11.49 -9.30 1.62
CA HIS A 284 -12.53 -9.57 2.61
C HIS A 284 -13.16 -10.95 2.35
N PRO A 285 -12.92 -11.98 3.21
CA PRO A 285 -13.38 -13.34 2.92
C PRO A 285 -14.90 -13.54 2.97
N ARG A 286 -15.66 -12.59 3.53
CA ARG A 286 -17.13 -12.63 3.60
C ARG A 286 -17.77 -11.49 2.80
N TYR A 287 -17.07 -11.01 1.78
CA TYR A 287 -17.62 -10.05 0.84
C TYR A 287 -18.88 -10.61 0.16
N HIS A 288 -19.92 -9.78 0.03
CA HIS A 288 -21.26 -10.21 -0.39
C HIS A 288 -21.50 -10.25 -1.90
N LEU A 289 -20.52 -9.80 -2.71
CA LEU A 289 -20.56 -9.88 -4.17
C LEU A 289 -19.43 -10.78 -4.69
N GLN A 290 -19.08 -10.67 -5.97
CA GLN A 290 -18.03 -11.46 -6.58
C GLN A 290 -16.67 -11.18 -5.90
N HIS A 291 -16.01 -12.24 -5.45
CA HIS A 291 -14.72 -12.12 -4.78
C HIS A 291 -13.60 -11.72 -5.74
N PRO A 292 -12.75 -10.76 -5.36
CA PRO A 292 -11.52 -10.51 -6.09
C PRO A 292 -10.62 -11.75 -6.10
N LEU A 293 -9.97 -12.01 -7.24
CA LEU A 293 -8.98 -13.09 -7.36
C LEU A 293 -7.67 -12.76 -6.62
N ILE A 294 -7.39 -11.47 -6.45
CA ILE A 294 -6.22 -10.97 -5.73
C ILE A 294 -6.51 -11.00 -4.23
N GLN A 295 -5.53 -11.48 -3.44
CA GLN A 295 -5.64 -11.60 -1.99
C GLN A 295 -5.12 -10.36 -1.25
N ALA A 296 -4.18 -9.62 -1.83
CA ALA A 296 -3.69 -8.37 -1.24
C ALA A 296 -3.28 -7.35 -2.31
N VAL A 297 -3.45 -6.07 -1.99
CA VAL A 297 -2.96 -4.94 -2.80
C VAL A 297 -2.08 -4.07 -1.91
N GLU A 298 -0.90 -3.72 -2.41
CA GLU A 298 0.05 -2.86 -1.70
C GLU A 298 0.39 -1.63 -2.54
N TYR A 299 0.17 -0.45 -1.96
CA TYR A 299 0.66 0.81 -2.50
C TYR A 299 1.95 1.18 -1.77
N TRP A 300 3.04 1.17 -2.50
CA TRP A 300 4.37 1.49 -2.00
C TRP A 300 4.67 2.94 -2.34
N ILE A 301 4.72 3.81 -1.34
CA ILE A 301 4.88 5.24 -1.56
C ILE A 301 6.36 5.53 -1.82
N THR A 302 6.69 5.71 -3.10
CA THR A 302 8.07 5.84 -3.59
C THR A 302 8.17 6.99 -4.61
N PRO A 303 7.98 8.26 -4.21
CA PRO A 303 8.04 9.44 -5.09
C PRO A 303 9.33 9.49 -5.93
N GLN A 304 10.45 9.03 -5.37
CA GLN A 304 11.76 8.99 -6.02
C GLN A 304 11.79 8.15 -7.31
N LEU A 305 10.91 7.15 -7.47
CA LEU A 305 10.78 6.37 -8.71
C LEU A 305 10.20 7.18 -9.87
N PHE A 306 9.54 8.29 -9.55
CA PHE A 306 8.81 9.12 -10.49
C PHE A 306 9.50 10.47 -10.74
N ASP A 307 10.66 10.73 -10.10
CA ASP A 307 11.46 11.93 -10.35
C ASP A 307 12.00 11.91 -11.80
N PRO A 308 11.67 12.91 -12.65
CA PRO A 308 12.20 12.99 -14.00
C PRO A 308 13.74 12.97 -14.08
N ARG A 309 14.43 13.45 -13.03
CA ARG A 309 15.90 13.52 -12.98
C ARG A 309 16.55 12.13 -12.85
N SER A 310 15.81 11.12 -12.39
CA SER A 310 16.32 9.75 -12.25
C SER A 310 16.36 9.00 -13.60
N ARG A 311 15.71 9.50 -14.65
CA ARG A 311 15.73 8.91 -16.01
C ARG A 311 17.07 9.07 -16.75
N HIS A 312 17.93 10.00 -16.35
CA HIS A 312 19.16 10.33 -17.09
C HIS A 312 20.42 9.57 -16.67
N GLN A 313 20.31 8.56 -15.78
CA GLN A 313 21.47 7.81 -15.29
C GLN A 313 21.57 6.36 -15.81
N LEU A 314 20.75 5.97 -16.78
CA LEU A 314 20.93 4.70 -17.48
C LEU A 314 21.96 4.89 -18.62
N PRO A 315 23.06 4.12 -18.68
CA PRO A 315 23.95 4.15 -19.82
C PRO A 315 23.16 3.75 -21.08
N PRO A 316 23.44 4.34 -22.26
CA PRO A 316 22.77 3.95 -23.49
C PRO A 316 23.01 2.46 -23.73
N SER A 317 21.93 1.70 -23.88
CA SER A 317 22.00 0.31 -24.30
C SER A 317 22.68 0.25 -25.66
N GLY A 318 23.92 -0.23 -25.69
CA GLY A 318 24.64 -0.49 -26.93
C GLY A 318 23.97 -1.62 -27.70
N ALA A 319 23.09 -1.26 -28.64
CA ALA A 319 22.60 -2.17 -29.66
C ALA A 319 22.04 -1.35 -30.83
N ASP A 320 22.92 -0.81 -31.68
CA ASP A 320 22.54 -0.53 -33.07
C ASP A 320 23.76 -0.59 -34.01
N HIS A 321 24.30 -1.80 -34.13
CA HIS A 321 25.15 -2.18 -35.26
C HIS A 321 24.56 -3.46 -35.87
N HIS A 322 23.49 -3.32 -36.65
CA HIS A 322 23.25 -4.13 -37.85
C HIS A 322 21.99 -3.64 -38.58
N ARG A 323 22.10 -2.55 -39.35
CA ARG A 323 21.23 -2.31 -40.52
C ARG A 323 21.92 -1.41 -41.54
N ARG A 324 22.94 -1.95 -42.19
CA ARG A 324 23.42 -1.48 -43.50
C ARG A 324 23.69 -2.68 -44.40
N SER A 325 22.69 -3.02 -45.20
CA SER A 325 22.82 -3.39 -46.62
C SER A 325 21.54 -4.09 -47.07
N ARG A 326 20.89 -3.51 -48.07
CA ARG A 326 19.96 -4.11 -49.06
C ARG A 326 18.99 -3.04 -49.54
N ARG A 327 19.48 -2.19 -50.45
CA ARG A 327 18.71 -1.55 -51.52
C ARG A 327 19.69 -1.23 -52.65
N ALA A 328 19.78 -2.16 -53.60
CA ALA A 328 20.30 -1.96 -54.95
C ALA A 328 19.82 -3.17 -55.78
N ALA A 329 18.68 -3.00 -56.44
CA ALA A 329 18.17 -3.67 -57.64
C ALA A 329 16.67 -3.40 -57.71
#